data_AF-A0A969NGQ9-F1
#
_entry.id   AF-A0A969NGQ9-F1
#
_cell.length_a   1.000
_cell.length_b   1.000
_cell.length_c   1.000
_cell.angle_alpha   90.00
_cell.angle_beta   90.00
_cell.angle_gamma   90.00
#
_symmetry.space_group_name_H-M   'P 1'
#
loop_
_entity.id
_entity.type
_entity.pdbx_description
1 polymer ?
#
loop_
_entity_poly.entity_id
_entity_poly.type
_entity_poly.pdbx_seq_one_letter_code
_entity_poly.pdbx_strand_id
1 'polypeptide(L)'
;MFVLGEIDTIGYLFAFDLEGKLLWKVDYGKEWVKTFPGSRSTPTLVDNLIYVCSGLGNITCFEAGNGEKKWSIDMLKDLNGTYTMHGHSESPIIDGDKVFLTAGGKENNIVALNRFNGKIIWSCKGLGERPAYNSPNIIKLKDRKILVAFSAYALLGIDTETGKLLWSHIQDNVPIEKHQLGMGDTHSNTILYD
;
A
#
# COMPACT_ATOMS: atom_id res chain seq x y z
N MET A 1 2.89 18.96 9.71
CA MET A 1 3.46 17.59 9.83
C MET A 1 2.31 16.59 10.01
N PHE A 2 2.35 15.45 9.32
CA PHE A 2 1.33 14.41 9.42
C PHE A 2 1.93 13.12 9.97
N VAL A 3 1.27 12.49 10.95
CA VAL A 3 1.76 11.28 11.63
C VAL A 3 0.61 10.29 11.81
N LEU A 4 0.89 9.01 11.66
CA LEU A 4 -0.05 7.94 12.00
C LEU A 4 0.27 7.38 13.38
N GLY A 5 -0.77 7.05 14.13
CA GLY A 5 -0.64 6.41 15.44
C GLY A 5 -1.89 5.60 15.78
N GLU A 6 -1.80 4.82 16.84
CA GLU A 6 -2.89 3.98 17.32
C GLU A 6 -3.31 4.42 18.73
N ILE A 7 -4.62 4.47 18.99
CA ILE A 7 -5.19 4.57 20.34
C ILE A 7 -6.30 3.53 20.44
N ASP A 8 -6.20 2.63 21.40
CA ASP A 8 -7.18 1.58 21.67
C ASP A 8 -7.60 0.81 20.40
N THR A 9 -6.63 0.32 19.62
CA THR A 9 -6.81 -0.43 18.35
C THR A 9 -7.33 0.38 17.15
N ILE A 10 -7.60 1.67 17.34
CA ILE A 10 -8.04 2.57 16.27
C ILE A 10 -6.84 3.36 15.78
N GLY A 11 -6.61 3.30 14.47
CA GLY A 11 -5.63 4.11 13.77
C GLY A 11 -6.12 5.54 13.60
N TYR A 12 -5.23 6.49 13.86
CA TYR A 12 -5.48 7.93 13.75
C TYR A 12 -4.42 8.61 12.88
N LEU A 13 -4.88 9.51 12.00
CA LEU A 13 -4.06 10.47 11.32
C LEU A 13 -4.07 11.77 12.13
N PHE A 14 -2.89 12.20 12.56
CA PHE A 14 -2.66 13.41 13.32
C PHE A 14 -2.00 14.47 12.43
N ALA A 15 -2.41 15.72 12.59
CA ALA A 15 -1.75 16.87 12.00
C ALA A 15 -1.22 17.81 13.07
N PHE A 16 0.04 18.18 12.95
CA PHE A 16 0.72 19.13 13.82
C PHE A 16 1.30 20.30 13.02
N ASP A 17 1.42 21.48 13.63
CA ASP A 17 2.32 22.53 13.13
C ASP A 17 3.79 22.20 13.45
N LEU A 18 4.71 23.11 13.11
CA LEU A 18 6.15 22.88 13.31
C LEU A 18 6.58 23.10 14.76
N GLU A 19 5.74 23.75 15.55
CA GLU A 19 5.88 23.94 16.99
C GLU A 19 5.36 22.73 17.78
N GLY A 20 4.79 21.73 17.10
CA GLY A 20 4.28 20.50 17.70
C GLY A 20 2.87 20.62 18.28
N LYS A 21 2.13 21.69 18.00
CA LYS A 21 0.73 21.83 18.41
C LYS A 21 -0.15 21.00 17.47
N LEU A 22 -1.06 20.23 18.09
CA LEU A 22 -2.07 19.46 17.37
C LEU A 22 -3.07 20.42 16.69
N LEU A 23 -3.20 20.28 15.37
CA LEU A 23 -4.14 21.03 14.55
C LEU A 23 -5.47 20.28 14.42
N TRP A 24 -5.40 19.01 14.05
CA TRP A 24 -6.55 18.11 13.95
C TRP A 24 -6.12 16.64 14.06
N LYS A 25 -7.10 15.78 14.31
CA LYS A 25 -6.94 14.32 14.44
C LYS A 25 -8.20 13.64 13.91
N VAL A 26 -8.05 12.63 13.06
CA VAL A 26 -9.16 11.84 12.50
C VAL A 26 -8.86 10.35 12.54
N ASP A 27 -9.88 9.52 12.77
CA ASP A 27 -9.72 8.07 12.70
C ASP A 27 -9.72 7.60 11.24
N TYR A 28 -8.93 6.56 10.94
CA TYR A 28 -8.93 5.88 9.64
C TYR A 28 -9.35 4.40 9.77
N GLY A 29 -9.93 4.04 10.91
CA GLY A 29 -10.44 2.71 11.20
C GLY A 29 -9.49 1.85 12.05
N LYS A 30 -9.81 0.56 12.14
CA LYS A 30 -9.08 -0.38 13.00
C LYS A 30 -7.71 -0.73 12.43
N GLU A 31 -6.76 -0.88 13.34
CA GLU A 31 -5.42 -1.36 13.06
C GLU A 31 -5.27 -2.87 13.23
N TRP A 32 -4.12 -3.39 12.80
CA TRP A 32 -3.78 -4.80 13.02
C TRP A 32 -3.44 -5.05 14.50
N VAL A 33 -4.24 -5.90 15.16
CA VAL A 33 -4.11 -6.15 16.60
C VAL A 33 -3.52 -7.52 16.97
N LYS A 34 -3.22 -8.39 15.99
CA LYS A 34 -2.85 -9.78 16.29
C LYS A 34 -1.38 -9.92 16.69
N THR A 35 -0.47 -9.42 15.86
CA THR A 35 0.98 -9.59 16.03
C THR A 35 1.65 -8.24 15.79
N PHE A 36 2.55 -7.85 16.68
CA PHE A 36 3.22 -6.54 16.71
C PHE A 36 2.27 -5.33 16.49
N PRO A 37 1.23 -5.13 17.33
CA PRO A 37 0.18 -4.14 17.07
C PRO A 37 0.69 -2.71 16.86
N GLY A 38 -0.11 -1.89 16.17
CA GLY A 38 0.19 -0.48 15.89
C GLY A 38 0.07 -0.12 14.41
N SER A 39 0.12 1.19 14.15
CA SER A 39 0.26 1.74 12.79
C SER A 39 1.60 1.33 12.17
N ARG A 40 1.59 0.98 10.88
CA ARG A 40 2.74 0.37 10.17
C ARG A 40 3.02 0.96 8.79
N SER A 41 2.25 1.95 8.39
CA SER A 41 2.44 2.69 7.15
C SER A 41 2.88 4.12 7.45
N THR A 42 3.33 4.83 6.43
CA THR A 42 3.57 6.27 6.45
C THR A 42 2.47 6.94 5.62
N PRO A 43 1.90 8.10 6.05
CA PRO A 43 0.91 8.79 5.26
C PRO A 43 1.59 9.40 4.03
N THR A 44 0.99 9.25 2.85
CA THR A 44 1.49 9.87 1.62
C THR A 44 0.71 11.14 1.34
N LEU A 45 1.39 12.29 1.34
CA LEU A 45 0.81 13.59 0.99
C LEU A 45 1.14 13.93 -0.47
N VAL A 46 0.11 14.17 -1.29
CA VAL A 46 0.26 14.76 -2.62
C VAL A 46 -0.78 15.85 -2.81
N ASP A 47 -0.34 17.03 -3.23
CA ASP A 47 -1.16 18.24 -3.27
C ASP A 47 -1.81 18.51 -1.89
N ASN A 48 -3.14 18.55 -1.81
CA ASN A 48 -3.90 18.73 -0.58
C ASN A 48 -4.57 17.43 -0.09
N LEU A 49 -4.11 16.26 -0.55
CA LEU A 49 -4.69 14.95 -0.22
C LEU A 49 -3.67 14.04 0.47
N ILE A 50 -4.13 13.37 1.53
CA ILE A 50 -3.35 12.41 2.32
C ILE A 50 -3.93 11.02 2.13
N TYR A 51 -3.08 10.06 1.81
CA TYR A 51 -3.43 8.66 1.62
C TYR A 51 -2.82 7.81 2.73
N VAL A 52 -3.65 6.96 3.34
CA VAL A 52 -3.28 6.12 4.49
C VAL A 52 -3.69 4.67 4.22
N CYS A 53 -2.82 3.73 4.60
CA CYS A 53 -3.15 2.29 4.64
C CYS A 53 -3.15 1.82 6.10
N SER A 54 -4.27 1.27 6.59
CA SER A 54 -4.28 0.57 7.88
C SER A 54 -3.64 -0.80 7.77
N GLY A 55 -3.24 -1.39 8.90
CA GLY A 55 -2.76 -2.77 8.98
C GLY A 55 -3.82 -3.82 8.61
N LEU A 56 -5.10 -3.44 8.56
CA LEU A 56 -6.19 -4.27 8.05
C LEU A 56 -6.45 -4.08 6.54
N GLY A 57 -5.69 -3.21 5.88
CA GLY A 57 -5.80 -2.98 4.44
C GLY A 57 -6.91 -2.00 4.03
N ASN A 58 -7.33 -1.11 4.93
CA ASN A 58 -8.19 0.01 4.55
C ASN A 58 -7.33 1.11 3.95
N ILE A 59 -7.64 1.51 2.70
CA ILE A 59 -7.03 2.65 2.05
C ILE A 59 -7.97 3.83 2.16
N THR A 60 -7.51 4.92 2.76
CA THR A 60 -8.35 6.10 2.99
C THR A 60 -7.65 7.36 2.52
N CYS A 61 -8.42 8.20 1.83
CA CYS A 61 -7.99 9.52 1.39
C CYS A 61 -8.64 10.60 2.26
N PHE A 62 -7.82 11.53 2.74
CA PHE A 62 -8.23 12.68 3.54
C PHE A 62 -7.79 13.98 2.90
N GLU A 63 -8.49 15.08 3.18
CA GLU A 63 -8.01 16.41 2.89
C GLU A 63 -7.01 16.89 3.95
N ALA A 64 -5.88 17.42 3.51
CA ALA A 64 -4.77 17.80 4.40
C ALA A 64 -5.07 19.04 5.25
N GLY A 65 -5.99 19.90 4.82
CA GLY A 65 -6.36 21.12 5.56
C GLY A 65 -7.13 20.84 6.86
N ASN A 66 -8.02 19.85 6.86
CA ASN A 66 -8.99 19.63 7.94
C ASN A 66 -9.20 18.16 8.34
N GLY A 67 -8.56 17.21 7.65
CA GLY A 67 -8.73 15.78 7.90
C GLY A 67 -10.05 15.19 7.35
N GLU A 68 -10.79 15.91 6.51
CA GLU A 68 -12.05 15.41 5.96
C GLU A 68 -11.80 14.19 5.06
N LYS A 69 -12.48 13.08 5.37
CA LYS A 69 -12.42 11.87 4.54
C LYS A 69 -13.08 12.11 3.18
N LYS A 70 -12.33 11.94 2.10
CA LYS A 70 -12.82 12.06 0.72
C LYS A 70 -13.34 10.74 0.17
N TRP A 71 -12.61 9.65 0.40
CA TRP A 71 -13.01 8.30 0.01
C TRP A 71 -12.25 7.25 0.81
N SER A 72 -12.75 6.02 0.80
CA SER A 72 -12.08 4.86 1.40
C SER A 72 -12.46 3.59 0.64
N ILE A 73 -11.54 2.63 0.58
CA ILE A 73 -11.79 1.26 0.10
C ILE A 73 -11.17 0.25 1.07
N ASP A 74 -11.71 -0.96 1.11
CA ASP A 74 -11.18 -2.10 1.84
C ASP A 74 -10.52 -3.07 0.84
N MET A 75 -9.20 -3.26 0.93
CA MET A 75 -8.47 -4.11 -0.02
C MET A 75 -8.97 -5.56 -0.04
N LEU A 76 -9.47 -6.08 1.08
CA LEU A 76 -9.93 -7.46 1.13
C LEU A 76 -11.34 -7.58 0.56
N LYS A 77 -12.25 -6.71 1.00
CA LYS A 77 -13.66 -6.76 0.62
C LYS A 77 -13.89 -6.27 -0.81
N ASP A 78 -13.25 -5.17 -1.20
CA ASP A 78 -13.55 -4.50 -2.47
C ASP A 78 -12.62 -4.98 -3.60
N LEU A 79 -11.44 -5.51 -3.26
CA LEU A 79 -10.46 -6.00 -4.25
C LEU A 79 -10.23 -7.51 -4.21
N ASN A 80 -10.91 -8.27 -3.34
CA ASN A 80 -10.64 -9.70 -3.12
C ASN A 80 -9.17 -9.97 -2.75
N GLY A 81 -8.55 -9.02 -2.04
CA GLY A 81 -7.19 -9.11 -1.55
C GLY A 81 -7.03 -10.10 -0.41
N THR A 82 -5.83 -10.15 0.15
CA THR A 82 -5.51 -11.04 1.27
C THR A 82 -4.62 -10.33 2.28
N TYR A 83 -4.84 -10.60 3.57
CA TYR A 83 -3.92 -10.15 4.61
C TYR A 83 -2.48 -10.63 4.36
N THR A 84 -1.50 -9.97 4.97
CA THR A 84 -0.19 -10.57 5.27
C THR A 84 -0.26 -11.32 6.61
N MET A 85 0.85 -11.90 7.09
CA MET A 85 0.89 -12.55 8.41
C MET A 85 0.84 -11.55 9.59
N HIS A 86 1.33 -10.32 9.40
CA HIS A 86 1.53 -9.31 10.44
C HIS A 86 0.79 -7.99 10.18
N GLY A 87 -0.20 -8.02 9.27
CA GLY A 87 -0.93 -6.84 8.83
C GLY A 87 -0.20 -6.11 7.69
N HIS A 88 -0.97 -5.35 6.91
CA HIS A 88 -0.42 -4.56 5.81
C HIS A 88 0.52 -3.47 6.37
N SER A 89 1.65 -3.25 5.69
CA SER A 89 2.63 -2.23 6.06
C SER A 89 3.07 -1.41 4.85
N GLU A 90 2.28 -1.41 3.78
CA GLU A 90 2.57 -0.60 2.61
C GLU A 90 2.20 0.86 2.85
N SER A 91 3.03 1.77 2.37
CA SER A 91 2.68 3.20 2.25
C SER A 91 2.19 3.43 0.81
N PRO A 92 0.97 3.95 0.60
CA PRO A 92 0.42 4.12 -0.75
C PRO A 92 1.32 4.99 -1.63
N ILE A 93 1.54 4.59 -2.89
CA ILE A 93 2.34 5.36 -3.83
C ILE A 93 1.45 6.06 -4.82
N ILE A 94 1.76 7.33 -5.07
CA ILE A 94 0.99 8.20 -5.95
C ILE A 94 1.86 8.63 -7.13
N ASP A 95 1.35 8.50 -8.35
CA ASP A 95 1.93 9.15 -9.54
C ASP A 95 0.81 9.65 -10.46
N GLY A 96 0.80 10.96 -10.71
CA GLY A 96 -0.31 11.62 -11.39
C GLY A 96 -1.61 11.37 -10.64
N ASP A 97 -2.61 10.83 -11.35
CA ASP A 97 -3.94 10.57 -10.81
C ASP A 97 -4.14 9.15 -10.24
N LYS A 98 -3.06 8.40 -10.05
CA LYS A 98 -3.11 6.99 -9.65
C LYS A 98 -2.56 6.78 -8.24
N VAL A 99 -3.25 5.94 -7.46
CA VAL A 99 -2.73 5.32 -6.22
C VAL A 99 -2.43 3.86 -6.52
N PHE A 100 -1.19 3.43 -6.31
CA PHE A 100 -0.78 2.03 -6.50
C PHE A 100 -0.73 1.30 -5.17
N LEU A 101 -1.29 0.09 -5.16
CA LEU A 101 -1.46 -0.72 -3.96
C LEU A 101 -1.23 -2.20 -4.26
N THR A 102 -0.76 -2.93 -3.26
CA THR A 102 -0.53 -4.38 -3.28
C THR A 102 -1.61 -5.05 -2.43
N ALA A 103 -2.83 -5.19 -2.99
CA ALA A 103 -3.93 -5.85 -2.29
C ALA A 103 -3.69 -7.36 -2.11
N GLY A 104 -2.88 -7.95 -3.00
CA GLY A 104 -2.65 -9.39 -3.05
C GLY A 104 -3.84 -10.15 -3.60
N GLY A 105 -3.83 -11.46 -3.44
CA GLY A 105 -4.91 -12.32 -3.97
C GLY A 105 -4.76 -12.61 -5.46
N LYS A 106 -5.68 -13.42 -6.00
CA LYS A 106 -5.50 -14.08 -7.31
C LYS A 106 -5.86 -13.22 -8.51
N GLU A 107 -6.78 -12.26 -8.34
CA GLU A 107 -7.32 -11.47 -9.45
C GLU A 107 -6.82 -10.03 -9.43
N ASN A 108 -6.90 -9.35 -8.26
CA ASN A 108 -6.50 -7.95 -8.10
C ASN A 108 -5.25 -7.82 -7.24
N ASN A 109 -4.19 -8.53 -7.64
CA ASN A 109 -2.95 -8.62 -6.87
C ASN A 109 -2.29 -7.26 -6.66
N ILE A 110 -2.15 -6.51 -7.76
CA ILE A 110 -1.66 -5.14 -7.78
C ILE A 110 -2.71 -4.29 -8.49
N VAL A 111 -3.05 -3.14 -7.91
CA VAL A 111 -4.08 -2.26 -8.48
C VAL A 111 -3.59 -0.83 -8.60
N ALA A 112 -4.14 -0.12 -9.58
CA ALA A 112 -4.14 1.34 -9.58
C ALA A 112 -5.56 1.85 -9.37
N LEU A 113 -5.74 2.70 -8.38
CA LEU A 113 -6.97 3.42 -8.12
C LEU A 113 -6.86 4.85 -8.62
N ASN A 114 -7.98 5.46 -8.99
CA ASN A 114 -8.07 6.88 -9.19
C ASN A 114 -7.94 7.61 -7.84
N ARG A 115 -6.94 8.48 -7.74
CA ARG A 115 -6.57 9.14 -6.49
C ARG A 115 -7.63 10.05 -5.89
N PHE A 116 -8.61 10.48 -6.69
CA PHE A 116 -9.65 11.42 -6.26
C PHE A 116 -10.93 10.74 -5.78
N ASN A 117 -11.17 9.48 -6.18
CA ASN A 117 -12.43 8.81 -5.88
C ASN A 117 -12.30 7.32 -5.50
N GLY A 118 -11.09 6.77 -5.48
CA GLY A 118 -10.82 5.39 -5.07
C GLY A 118 -11.27 4.32 -6.06
N LYS A 119 -11.81 4.68 -7.24
CA LYS A 119 -12.25 3.70 -8.25
C LYS A 119 -11.05 3.06 -8.94
N ILE A 120 -11.14 1.76 -9.20
CA ILE A 120 -10.11 1.03 -9.96
C ILE A 120 -9.96 1.64 -11.36
N ILE A 121 -8.72 1.97 -11.72
CA ILE A 121 -8.31 2.32 -13.08
C ILE A 121 -7.89 1.06 -13.82
N TRP A 122 -7.00 0.27 -13.21
CA TRP A 122 -6.59 -1.03 -13.72
C TRP A 122 -6.26 -1.98 -12.58
N SER A 123 -6.26 -3.27 -12.90
CA SER A 123 -5.90 -4.35 -11.99
C SER A 123 -4.96 -5.33 -12.70
N CYS A 124 -3.99 -5.85 -11.95
CA CYS A 124 -3.02 -6.83 -12.42
C CYS A 124 -3.06 -8.05 -11.49
N LYS A 125 -3.26 -9.23 -12.06
CA LYS A 125 -3.24 -10.49 -11.30
C LYS A 125 -1.85 -10.87 -10.77
N GLY A 126 -0.78 -10.24 -11.26
CA GLY A 126 0.60 -10.59 -10.92
C GLY A 126 0.83 -12.09 -11.04
N LEU A 127 1.32 -12.71 -9.96
CA LEU A 127 1.42 -14.16 -9.79
C LEU A 127 0.34 -14.74 -8.85
N GLY A 128 -0.63 -13.93 -8.43
CA GLY A 128 -1.74 -14.36 -7.57
C GLY A 128 -1.34 -14.65 -6.12
N GLU A 129 -0.23 -14.06 -5.68
CA GLU A 129 0.40 -14.27 -4.38
C GLU A 129 -0.14 -13.33 -3.29
N ARG A 130 0.32 -13.49 -2.05
CA ARG A 130 0.02 -12.52 -0.99
C ARG A 130 0.87 -11.25 -1.17
N PRO A 131 0.50 -10.14 -0.53
CA PRO A 131 1.37 -8.97 -0.46
C PRO A 131 2.65 -9.28 0.33
N ALA A 132 3.73 -8.58 0.00
CA ALA A 132 4.95 -8.55 0.80
C ALA A 132 4.94 -7.37 1.80
N TYR A 133 5.94 -7.32 2.69
CA TYR A 133 6.10 -6.23 3.66
C TYR A 133 6.99 -5.12 3.10
N ASN A 134 6.53 -4.44 2.06
CA ASN A 134 7.26 -3.34 1.44
C ASN A 134 6.27 -2.33 0.83
N SER A 135 6.75 -1.11 0.63
CA SER A 135 6.11 -0.19 -0.30
C SER A 135 6.68 -0.43 -1.70
N PRO A 136 5.87 -0.32 -2.77
CA PRO A 136 6.39 -0.42 -4.14
C PRO A 136 7.38 0.74 -4.46
N ASN A 137 7.85 0.85 -5.69
CA ASN A 137 8.48 2.08 -6.20
C ASN A 137 8.14 2.25 -7.68
N ILE A 138 8.28 3.46 -8.22
CA ILE A 138 8.10 3.75 -9.64
C ILE A 138 9.44 4.12 -10.25
N ILE A 139 9.90 3.29 -11.18
CA ILE A 139 11.05 3.60 -12.03
C ILE A 139 10.54 4.41 -13.22
N LYS A 140 11.08 5.63 -13.41
CA LYS A 140 10.73 6.52 -14.51
C LYS A 140 11.80 6.42 -15.61
N LEU A 141 11.46 5.76 -16.70
CA LEU A 141 12.26 5.70 -17.92
C LEU A 141 11.77 6.76 -18.92
N LYS A 142 12.55 7.02 -19.97
CA LYS A 142 12.23 8.00 -21.02
C LYS A 142 10.84 7.80 -21.63
N ASP A 143 10.51 6.55 -21.96
CA ASP A 143 9.29 6.20 -22.72
C ASP A 143 8.26 5.42 -21.88
N ARG A 144 8.55 5.16 -20.60
CA ARG A 144 7.70 4.32 -19.74
C ARG A 144 7.95 4.56 -18.26
N LYS A 145 6.91 4.43 -17.44
CA LYS A 145 7.04 4.26 -15.98
C LYS A 145 6.70 2.82 -15.60
N ILE A 146 7.52 2.23 -14.73
CA ILE A 146 7.38 0.86 -14.25
C ILE A 146 7.14 0.91 -12.75
N LEU A 147 5.97 0.45 -12.31
CA LEU A 147 5.73 0.11 -10.92
C LEU A 147 6.47 -1.18 -10.61
N VAL A 148 7.39 -1.11 -9.66
CA VAL A 148 8.11 -2.26 -9.14
C VAL A 148 7.56 -2.57 -7.76
N ALA A 149 7.01 -3.77 -7.59
CA ALA A 149 6.37 -4.21 -6.36
C ALA A 149 6.82 -5.63 -6.02
N PHE A 150 6.87 -5.96 -4.73
CA PHE A 150 7.02 -7.35 -4.32
C PHE A 150 5.63 -7.92 -4.00
N SER A 151 5.39 -9.13 -4.50
CA SER A 151 4.47 -10.07 -3.87
C SER A 151 5.26 -10.99 -2.93
N ALA A 152 4.58 -11.92 -2.26
CA ALA A 152 5.20 -12.80 -1.26
C ALA A 152 6.52 -13.41 -1.73
N TYR A 153 6.61 -13.89 -2.97
CA TYR A 153 7.79 -14.61 -3.48
C TYR A 153 8.43 -13.98 -4.70
N ALA A 154 7.88 -12.91 -5.26
CA ALA A 154 8.33 -12.38 -6.53
C ALA A 154 8.47 -10.86 -6.54
N LEU A 155 9.50 -10.39 -7.22
CA LEU A 155 9.59 -9.02 -7.69
C LEU A 155 8.84 -8.90 -9.01
N LEU A 156 7.95 -7.92 -9.11
CA LEU A 156 7.07 -7.69 -10.26
C LEU A 156 7.37 -6.32 -10.86
N GLY A 157 7.51 -6.27 -12.18
CA GLY A 157 7.54 -5.01 -12.94
C GLY A 157 6.27 -4.84 -13.73
N ILE A 158 5.53 -3.77 -13.45
CA ILE A 158 4.21 -3.51 -14.03
C ILE A 158 4.20 -2.14 -14.70
N ASP A 159 3.62 -2.07 -15.89
CA ASP A 159 3.41 -0.80 -16.59
C ASP A 159 2.38 0.06 -15.84
N THR A 160 2.76 1.28 -15.42
CA THR A 160 1.88 2.12 -14.56
C THR A 160 0.64 2.63 -15.27
N GLU A 161 0.64 2.68 -16.60
CA GLU A 161 -0.47 3.20 -17.38
C GLU A 161 -1.50 2.12 -17.68
N THR A 162 -1.03 0.91 -18.00
CA THR A 162 -1.88 -0.18 -18.50
C THR A 162 -2.15 -1.27 -17.47
N GLY A 163 -1.36 -1.35 -16.39
CA GLY A 163 -1.41 -2.47 -15.45
C GLY A 163 -0.84 -3.78 -15.99
N LYS A 164 -0.22 -3.75 -17.18
CA LYS A 164 0.37 -4.94 -17.79
C LYS A 164 1.60 -5.39 -16.99
N LEU A 165 1.63 -6.67 -16.60
CA LEU A 165 2.85 -7.31 -16.10
C LEU A 165 3.89 -7.36 -17.22
N LEU A 166 5.03 -6.71 -17.01
CA LEU A 166 6.13 -6.62 -17.97
C LEU A 166 7.15 -7.73 -17.76
N TRP A 167 7.44 -8.00 -16.50
CA TRP A 167 8.38 -9.03 -16.09
C TRP A 167 8.11 -9.42 -14.63
N SER A 168 8.60 -10.60 -14.25
CA SER A 168 8.64 -11.05 -12.87
C SER A 168 9.96 -11.76 -12.60
N HIS A 169 10.37 -11.77 -11.34
CA HIS A 169 11.55 -12.48 -10.86
C HIS A 169 11.21 -13.16 -9.53
N ILE A 170 11.23 -14.50 -9.52
CA ILE A 170 11.04 -15.30 -8.30
C ILE A 170 12.28 -15.16 -7.44
N GLN A 171 12.10 -14.93 -6.14
CA GLN A 171 13.19 -14.84 -5.18
C GLN A 171 13.71 -16.23 -4.80
N ASP A 172 15.00 -16.26 -4.46
CA ASP A 172 15.74 -17.47 -4.08
C ASP A 172 15.97 -17.58 -2.56
N ASN A 173 15.34 -16.70 -1.78
CA ASN A 173 15.40 -16.69 -0.33
C ASN A 173 14.83 -17.98 0.30
N VAL A 174 13.85 -18.62 -0.35
CA VAL A 174 13.27 -19.91 0.05
C VAL A 174 13.01 -20.77 -1.20
N PRO A 175 13.39 -22.06 -1.20
CA PRO A 175 13.05 -22.98 -2.29
C PRO A 175 11.55 -23.02 -2.59
N ILE A 176 11.19 -23.10 -3.87
CA ILE A 176 9.80 -23.02 -4.35
C ILE A 176 8.90 -24.05 -3.67
N GLU A 177 9.39 -25.26 -3.45
CA GLU A 177 8.67 -26.35 -2.80
C GLU A 177 8.33 -26.08 -1.31
N LYS A 178 8.93 -25.04 -0.71
CA LYS A 178 8.68 -24.61 0.67
C LYS A 178 7.86 -23.31 0.75
N HIS A 179 7.40 -22.77 -0.38
CA HIS A 179 6.56 -21.58 -0.42
C HIS A 179 5.22 -21.86 0.26
N GLN A 180 5.01 -21.22 1.41
CA GLN A 180 3.76 -21.22 2.15
C GLN A 180 3.69 -19.95 2.99
N LEU A 181 2.49 -19.58 3.45
CA LEU A 181 2.27 -18.38 4.25
C LEU A 181 3.31 -18.21 5.38
N GLY A 182 4.02 -17.08 5.35
CA GLY A 182 5.03 -16.70 6.35
C GLY A 182 6.38 -17.39 6.23
N MET A 183 6.53 -18.27 5.24
CA MET A 183 7.79 -18.91 4.90
C MET A 183 8.19 -18.46 3.50
N GLY A 184 9.22 -17.63 3.42
CA GLY A 184 9.69 -17.05 2.16
C GLY A 184 8.97 -15.77 1.75
N ASP A 185 7.93 -15.36 2.48
CA ASP A 185 7.30 -14.06 2.31
C ASP A 185 8.36 -12.96 2.38
N THR A 186 8.28 -12.01 1.45
CA THR A 186 9.32 -11.01 1.30
C THR A 186 9.21 -9.93 2.35
N HIS A 187 10.33 -9.73 3.05
CA HIS A 187 10.58 -8.60 3.94
C HIS A 187 11.76 -7.82 3.34
N SER A 188 11.46 -6.88 2.45
CA SER A 188 12.49 -6.14 1.71
C SER A 188 12.43 -4.66 2.02
N ASN A 189 13.57 -4.01 1.83
CA ASN A 189 13.64 -2.55 1.81
C ASN A 189 12.97 -2.02 0.53
N THR A 190 12.62 -0.73 0.55
CA THR A 190 12.08 -0.06 -0.64
C THR A 190 13.08 -0.16 -1.80
N ILE A 191 12.57 -0.49 -2.99
CA ILE A 191 13.37 -0.61 -4.21
C ILE A 191 14.03 0.74 -4.53
N LEU A 192 15.33 0.74 -4.82
CA LEU A 192 16.05 1.92 -5.30
C LEU A 192 16.54 1.65 -6.73
N TYR A 193 16.48 2.69 -7.56
CA TYR A 193 16.98 2.68 -8.93
C TYR A 193 17.54 4.08 -9.23
N ASP A 194 18.73 4.13 -9.82
CA ASP A 194 19.41 5.34 -10.30
C ASP A 194 19.71 5.18 -11.80
#